data_AF-A0A7V8A4X5-F1
#
_entry.id   AF-A0A7V8A4X5-F1
#
_cell.length_a   1.000
_cell.length_b   1.000
_cell.length_c   1.000
_cell.angle_alpha   90.00
_cell.angle_beta   90.00
_cell.angle_gamma   90.00
#
_symmetry.space_group_name_H-M   'P 1'
#
loop_
_entity.id
_entity.type
_entity.pdbx_description
1 polymer ?
#
loop_
_entity_poly.entity_id
_entity_poly.type
_entity_poly.pdbx_seq_one_letter_code
_entity_poly.pdbx_strand_id
1 'polypeptide(L)'
;MKLNYLLNNIGPIKKADIELEDLTVIVGTNSIGKSLISKSAYIALKSILSKDEEIVNLIKDEGYTPELYKYAEDIFLRMSVNGTAALQLDFNPLKINIVDRDLKVEDVTYVDGPLIIHESIPKNMGLEHNDDLKFKMISIKKDSNNNSDIKLKYKHEILNLIDEIIENQNLEYSSDKRRFFLNVNDRVRIPINKAPNGIKIFLILRELLSNGYLNNESILILDEPEILSHPVWQLSLAHIIGRIIKNLSLKVIVNTCSIYFIEALEMYSESYKLKKNFYLGKKINDGYEFVNETSSIQNIYNALLDPFEKLDNLRMEYKKED
;
A
#
# COMPACT_ATOMS: atom_id res chain seq x y z
N MET A 1 15.47 -6.96 9.27
CA MET A 1 14.05 -7.13 9.68
C MET A 1 13.39 -8.09 8.72
N LYS A 2 12.92 -9.22 9.24
CA LYS A 2 12.04 -10.16 8.55
C LYS A 2 10.70 -10.09 9.28
N LEU A 3 9.71 -9.48 8.65
CA LEU A 3 8.35 -9.45 9.20
C LEU A 3 7.56 -10.53 8.48
N ASN A 4 7.22 -11.57 9.21
CA ASN A 4 6.26 -12.56 8.72
C ASN A 4 4.92 -12.21 9.36
N TYR A 5 3.84 -12.34 8.60
CA TYR A 5 2.50 -12.26 9.15
C TYR A 5 1.64 -13.37 8.53
N LEU A 6 1.10 -14.18 9.44
CA LEU A 6 0.16 -15.25 9.12
C LEU A 6 -1.26 -14.68 9.25
N LEU A 7 -2.18 -15.13 8.41
CA LEU A 7 -3.59 -14.78 8.43
C LEU A 7 -4.38 -16.05 8.13
N ASN A 8 -5.35 -16.39 8.98
CA ASN A 8 -6.16 -17.60 8.79
C ASN A 8 -7.66 -17.28 8.93
N ASN A 9 -8.46 -17.85 8.02
CA ASN A 9 -9.94 -17.83 8.04
C ASN A 9 -10.61 -16.44 8.13
N ILE A 10 -10.06 -15.42 7.49
CA ILE A 10 -10.58 -14.05 7.52
C ILE A 10 -11.37 -13.75 6.26
N GLY A 11 -12.68 -13.52 6.40
CA GLY A 11 -13.53 -13.23 5.25
C GLY A 11 -13.33 -14.29 4.14
N PRO A 12 -12.93 -13.92 2.91
CA PRO A 12 -12.65 -14.87 1.84
C PRO A 12 -11.30 -15.61 1.98
N ILE A 13 -10.41 -15.17 2.87
CA ILE A 13 -9.04 -15.70 3.03
C ILE A 13 -9.08 -16.91 3.97
N LYS A 14 -8.67 -18.07 3.49
CA LYS A 14 -8.48 -19.25 4.35
C LYS A 14 -7.09 -19.29 4.96
N LYS A 15 -6.08 -18.90 4.18
CA LYS A 15 -4.69 -18.84 4.62
C LYS A 15 -3.89 -17.83 3.80
N ALA A 16 -3.10 -17.01 4.47
CA ALA A 16 -2.06 -16.21 3.85
C ALA A 16 -0.85 -16.17 4.79
N ASP A 17 0.30 -16.66 4.33
CA ASP A 17 1.57 -16.63 5.05
C ASP A 17 2.52 -15.71 4.29
N ILE A 18 2.61 -14.46 4.73
CA ILE A 18 3.25 -13.39 3.98
C ILE A 18 4.53 -12.95 4.68
N GLU A 19 5.64 -12.98 3.95
CA GLU A 19 6.94 -12.47 4.35
C GLU A 19 7.20 -11.13 3.66
N LEU A 20 7.44 -10.09 4.47
CA LEU A 20 7.74 -8.75 3.98
C LEU A 20 9.21 -8.61 3.60
N GLU A 21 9.45 -8.40 2.31
CA GLU A 21 10.76 -8.08 1.75
C GLU A 21 10.89 -6.57 1.48
N ASP A 22 11.81 -6.14 0.61
CA ASP A 22 11.91 -4.74 0.22
C ASP A 22 10.67 -4.33 -0.61
N LEU A 23 10.25 -5.22 -1.51
CA LEU A 23 8.99 -5.17 -2.25
C LEU A 23 8.16 -6.42 -1.98
N THR A 24 6.95 -6.28 -1.46
CA THR A 24 5.99 -7.38 -1.35
C THR A 24 4.75 -7.03 -2.17
N VAL A 25 4.41 -7.88 -3.15
CA VAL A 25 3.27 -7.67 -4.05
C VAL A 25 2.22 -8.75 -3.79
N ILE A 26 0.99 -8.32 -3.52
CA ILE A 26 -0.17 -9.20 -3.33
C ILE A 26 -1.04 -9.09 -4.57
N VAL A 27 -1.17 -10.22 -5.26
CA VAL A 27 -1.76 -10.30 -6.59
C VAL A 27 -2.99 -11.21 -6.60
N GLY A 28 -3.97 -10.83 -7.40
CA GLY A 28 -5.07 -11.68 -7.81
C GLY A 28 -6.27 -10.87 -8.25
N THR A 29 -7.34 -11.57 -8.63
CA THR A 29 -8.59 -10.96 -9.09
C THR A 29 -9.27 -10.12 -8.00
N ASN A 30 -10.29 -9.36 -8.37
CA ASN A 30 -11.02 -8.52 -7.43
C ASN A 30 -11.78 -9.36 -6.41
N SER A 31 -11.97 -8.80 -5.22
CA SER A 31 -12.79 -9.38 -4.14
C SER A 31 -12.27 -10.67 -3.49
N ILE A 32 -10.97 -10.97 -3.61
CA ILE A 32 -10.34 -12.16 -2.98
C ILE A 32 -9.69 -11.88 -1.60
N GLY A 33 -9.76 -10.63 -1.13
CA GLY A 33 -9.19 -10.21 0.16
C GLY A 33 -7.81 -9.54 0.10
N LYS A 34 -7.31 -9.08 -1.05
CA LYS A 34 -6.02 -8.36 -1.16
C LYS A 34 -5.95 -7.15 -0.20
N SER A 35 -6.96 -6.26 -0.26
CA SER A 35 -7.07 -5.11 0.64
C SER A 35 -7.18 -5.52 2.10
N LEU A 36 -7.80 -6.67 2.39
CA LEU A 36 -7.94 -7.18 3.74
C LEU A 36 -6.60 -7.60 4.34
N ILE A 37 -5.75 -8.26 3.54
CA ILE A 37 -4.36 -8.60 3.92
C ILE A 37 -3.61 -7.32 4.28
N SER A 38 -3.64 -6.32 3.42
CA SER A 38 -2.83 -5.11 3.58
C SER A 38 -3.35 -4.19 4.68
N LYS A 39 -4.67 -4.07 4.85
CA LYS A 39 -5.30 -3.37 5.99
C LYS A 39 -4.95 -4.06 7.31
N SER A 40 -4.98 -5.39 7.35
CA SER A 40 -4.59 -6.13 8.57
C SER A 40 -3.11 -5.89 8.94
N ALA A 41 -2.22 -5.86 7.96
CA ALA A 41 -0.81 -5.53 8.17
C ALA A 41 -0.64 -4.08 8.68
N TYR A 42 -1.36 -3.12 8.10
CA TYR A 42 -1.36 -1.73 8.57
C TYR A 42 -1.76 -1.62 10.04
N ILE A 43 -2.89 -2.23 10.42
CA ILE A 43 -3.40 -2.18 11.80
C ILE A 43 -2.39 -2.81 12.74
N ALA A 44 -1.89 -4.01 12.42
CA ALA A 44 -0.94 -4.71 13.27
C ALA A 44 0.36 -3.91 13.48
N LEU A 45 0.89 -3.31 12.41
CA LEU A 45 2.05 -2.42 12.47
C LEU A 45 1.74 -1.17 13.31
N LYS A 46 0.62 -0.48 13.06
CA LYS A 46 0.24 0.72 13.81
C LYS A 46 0.07 0.44 15.30
N SER A 47 -0.54 -0.70 15.66
CA SER A 47 -0.66 -1.16 17.04
C SER A 47 0.71 -1.32 17.70
N ILE A 48 1.68 -1.97 17.03
CA ILE A 48 3.05 -2.11 17.57
C ILE A 48 3.72 -0.75 17.77
N LEU A 49 3.60 0.13 16.76
CA LEU A 49 4.28 1.42 16.76
C LEU A 49 3.71 2.40 17.79
N SER A 50 2.41 2.32 18.05
CA SER A 50 1.73 3.21 19.00
C SER A 50 2.25 3.07 20.43
N LYS A 51 2.75 1.87 20.83
CA LYS A 51 3.17 1.52 22.20
C LYS A 51 2.10 1.88 23.26
N ASP A 52 0.86 2.07 22.86
CA ASP A 52 -0.21 2.63 23.68
C ASP A 52 -1.36 1.61 23.77
N GLU A 53 -1.57 1.09 24.98
CA GLU A 53 -2.67 0.16 25.26
C GLU A 53 -4.05 0.81 25.02
N GLU A 54 -4.18 2.14 25.11
CA GLU A 54 -5.42 2.85 24.78
C GLU A 54 -5.66 2.90 23.28
N ILE A 55 -4.64 3.09 22.43
CA ILE A 55 -4.79 3.00 20.96
C ILE A 55 -5.20 1.59 20.57
N VAL A 56 -4.62 0.58 21.21
CA VAL A 56 -5.03 -0.81 21.12
C VAL A 56 -6.50 -1.02 21.52
N ASN A 57 -6.98 -0.35 22.57
CA ASN A 57 -8.36 -0.47 23.03
C ASN A 57 -9.34 0.38 22.18
N LEU A 58 -8.92 1.51 21.63
CA LEU A 58 -9.65 2.30 20.63
C LEU A 58 -9.75 1.55 19.30
N ILE A 59 -8.70 0.84 18.92
CA ILE A 59 -8.70 -0.18 17.87
C ILE A 59 -9.85 -1.16 18.17
N LYS A 60 -9.96 -1.70 19.40
CA LYS A 60 -11.06 -2.61 19.82
C LYS A 60 -12.46 -1.99 19.83
N ASP A 61 -12.62 -0.77 20.34
CA ASP A 61 -13.92 -0.19 20.71
C ASP A 61 -14.49 0.73 19.62
N GLU A 62 -13.63 1.43 18.87
CA GLU A 62 -14.02 2.42 17.85
C GLU A 62 -13.65 2.00 16.41
N GLY A 63 -12.96 0.87 16.25
CA GLY A 63 -12.83 0.16 14.98
C GLY A 63 -11.87 0.81 13.97
N TYR A 64 -10.59 0.43 14.01
CA TYR A 64 -9.71 0.62 12.86
C TYR A 64 -10.23 -0.24 11.70
N THR A 65 -10.90 0.39 10.72
CA THR A 65 -11.63 -0.27 9.63
C THR A 65 -12.82 -1.10 10.13
N PRO A 66 -14.05 -0.55 10.10
CA PRO A 66 -15.29 -1.27 10.43
C PRO A 66 -15.45 -2.62 9.69
N GLU A 67 -14.76 -2.78 8.55
CA GLU A 67 -14.72 -3.99 7.75
C GLU A 67 -14.02 -5.18 8.43
N LEU A 68 -12.90 -4.97 9.15
CA LEU A 68 -12.19 -6.06 9.84
C LEU A 68 -12.85 -6.43 11.17
N TYR A 69 -13.41 -5.44 11.87
CA TYR A 69 -14.08 -5.61 13.16
C TYR A 69 -15.38 -6.41 13.09
N LYS A 70 -16.07 -6.41 11.94
CA LYS A 70 -17.21 -7.31 11.70
C LYS A 70 -16.86 -8.81 11.83
N TYR A 71 -15.58 -9.16 11.75
CA TYR A 71 -15.11 -10.55 11.77
C TYR A 71 -14.33 -10.92 13.03
N ALA A 72 -14.28 -10.05 14.06
CA ALA A 72 -13.48 -10.26 15.27
C ALA A 72 -14.36 -10.34 16.52
N GLU A 73 -14.26 -11.46 17.27
CA GLU A 73 -14.97 -11.62 18.55
C GLU A 73 -14.14 -11.26 19.79
N ASP A 74 -12.81 -11.42 19.76
CA ASP A 74 -11.89 -11.12 20.87
C ASP A 74 -10.53 -10.65 20.33
N ILE A 75 -9.83 -9.74 21.03
CA ILE A 75 -8.47 -9.26 20.66
C ILE A 75 -7.53 -9.43 21.85
N PHE A 76 -6.56 -10.33 21.72
CA PHE A 76 -5.48 -10.52 22.69
C PHE A 76 -4.14 -10.05 22.12
N LEU A 77 -3.45 -9.20 22.88
CA LEU A 77 -2.09 -8.74 22.61
C LEU A 77 -1.15 -9.36 23.63
N ARG A 78 -0.14 -10.10 23.17
CA ARG A 78 0.98 -10.52 24.02
C ARG A 78 2.29 -10.03 23.42
N MET A 79 2.90 -9.05 24.08
CA MET A 79 4.28 -8.64 23.83
C MET A 79 5.20 -9.53 24.67
N SER A 80 6.18 -10.18 24.04
CA SER A 80 7.23 -10.90 24.75
C SER A 80 8.33 -9.93 25.21
N VAL A 81 8.61 -9.91 26.51
CA VAL A 81 9.75 -9.20 27.09
C VAL A 81 11.02 -10.03 26.86
N ASN A 82 11.93 -9.55 25.99
CA ASN A 82 13.38 -9.88 25.89
C ASN A 82 14.00 -9.36 24.57
N GLY A 83 13.70 -8.12 24.17
CA GLY A 83 14.25 -7.52 22.95
C GLY A 83 13.72 -8.08 21.63
N THR A 84 12.78 -9.03 21.66
CA THR A 84 12.04 -9.51 20.47
C THR A 84 10.62 -8.97 20.52
N ALA A 85 10.26 -8.10 19.58
CA ALA A 85 8.88 -7.68 19.37
C ALA A 85 8.13 -8.81 18.64
N ALA A 86 7.54 -9.72 19.42
CA ALA A 86 6.50 -10.60 18.92
C ALA A 86 5.15 -9.95 19.24
N LEU A 87 4.37 -9.62 18.21
CA LEU A 87 2.97 -9.24 18.32
C LEU A 87 2.14 -10.38 17.76
N GLN A 88 1.54 -11.15 18.65
CA GLN A 88 0.45 -12.05 18.29
C GLN A 88 -0.86 -11.29 18.53
N LEU A 89 -1.60 -11.02 17.45
CA LEU A 89 -3.00 -10.61 17.51
C LEU A 89 -3.83 -11.85 17.17
N ASP A 90 -4.38 -12.50 18.18
CA ASP A 90 -5.40 -13.51 17.97
C ASP A 90 -6.76 -12.82 17.98
N PHE A 91 -7.31 -12.68 16.79
CA PHE A 91 -8.72 -12.45 16.52
C PHE A 91 -9.35 -13.84 16.28
N ASN A 92 -10.61 -14.08 16.63
CA ASN A 92 -11.30 -15.32 16.25
C ASN A 92 -12.02 -15.09 14.91
N PRO A 93 -11.68 -15.78 13.80
CA PRO A 93 -10.71 -16.89 13.64
C PRO A 93 -9.29 -16.45 13.18
N LEU A 94 -9.06 -15.14 13.14
CA LEU A 94 -7.91 -14.44 12.58
C LEU A 94 -6.67 -14.42 13.50
N LYS A 95 -5.62 -15.18 13.19
CA LYS A 95 -4.35 -15.08 13.95
C LYS A 95 -3.30 -14.32 13.16
N ILE A 96 -2.87 -13.14 13.62
CA ILE A 96 -1.71 -12.39 13.11
C ILE A 96 -0.53 -12.61 14.04
N ASN A 97 0.54 -13.21 13.52
CA ASN A 97 1.81 -13.33 14.23
C ASN A 97 2.85 -12.47 13.54
N ILE A 98 3.18 -11.34 14.12
CA ILE A 98 4.38 -10.56 13.76
C ILE A 98 5.49 -10.96 14.70
N VAL A 99 6.62 -11.41 14.17
CA VAL A 99 7.82 -11.70 14.96
C VAL A 99 8.97 -10.91 14.37
N ASP A 100 9.45 -9.90 15.10
CA ASP A 100 10.68 -9.19 14.75
C ASP A 100 11.59 -9.04 15.97
N ARG A 101 12.87 -9.35 15.77
CA ARG A 101 13.90 -9.18 16.80
C ARG A 101 14.48 -7.78 16.85
N ASP A 102 14.26 -6.96 15.82
CA ASP A 102 14.83 -5.60 15.70
C ASP A 102 13.92 -4.69 14.84
N LEU A 103 12.66 -4.46 15.26
CA LEU A 103 11.75 -3.59 14.50
C LEU A 103 12.27 -2.14 14.53
N LYS A 104 12.90 -1.72 13.44
CA LYS A 104 13.38 -0.34 13.20
C LYS A 104 12.35 0.52 12.45
N VAL A 105 11.11 0.08 12.42
CA VAL A 105 10.01 0.84 11.82
C VAL A 105 9.51 1.83 12.87
N GLU A 106 9.34 3.08 12.48
CA GLU A 106 8.75 4.15 13.27
C GLU A 106 7.40 4.61 12.72
N ASP A 107 7.13 4.37 11.42
CA ASP A 107 5.87 4.78 10.80
C ASP A 107 5.38 3.80 9.74
N VAL A 108 4.07 3.69 9.58
CA VAL A 108 3.42 2.95 8.49
C VAL A 108 2.38 3.84 7.83
N THR A 109 2.40 3.92 6.50
CA THR A 109 1.45 4.72 5.72
C THR A 109 0.69 3.82 4.75
N TYR A 110 -0.64 3.93 4.72
CA TYR A 110 -1.51 3.20 3.81
C TYR A 110 -2.18 4.17 2.84
N VAL A 111 -2.14 3.85 1.54
CA VAL A 111 -2.81 4.61 0.49
C VAL A 111 -3.93 3.75 -0.11
N ASP A 112 -5.18 4.07 0.25
CA ASP A 112 -6.39 3.41 -0.26
C ASP A 112 -6.79 4.00 -1.63
N GLY A 113 -5.97 3.68 -2.64
CA GLY A 113 -6.14 4.18 -4.00
C GLY A 113 -5.92 5.70 -4.18
N PRO A 114 -5.95 6.18 -5.44
CA PRO A 114 -5.63 7.57 -5.79
C PRO A 114 -6.74 8.57 -5.43
N LEU A 115 -7.99 8.11 -5.22
CA LEU A 115 -9.14 8.99 -5.03
C LEU A 115 -9.31 9.47 -3.58
N ILE A 116 -8.52 8.95 -2.64
CA ILE A 116 -8.64 9.25 -1.21
C ILE A 116 -8.52 10.75 -0.87
N ILE A 117 -7.85 11.52 -1.73
CA ILE A 117 -7.67 12.97 -1.57
C ILE A 117 -8.86 13.81 -2.08
N HIS A 118 -9.90 13.19 -2.65
CA HIS A 118 -11.10 13.90 -3.14
C HIS A 118 -11.91 14.55 -2.03
N GLU A 119 -11.93 13.87 -0.89
CA GLU A 119 -12.78 14.22 0.22
C GLU A 119 -12.22 15.40 0.99
N SER A 120 -13.12 16.11 1.66
CA SER A 120 -12.68 17.11 2.63
C SER A 120 -12.06 16.40 3.82
N ILE A 121 -11.01 17.00 4.38
CA ILE A 121 -10.36 16.53 5.59
C ILE A 121 -11.30 16.83 6.77
N PRO A 122 -11.62 15.88 7.67
CA PRO A 122 -12.52 16.10 8.82
C PRO A 122 -11.86 16.92 9.93
N LYS A 123 -12.63 17.66 10.74
CA LYS A 123 -12.09 18.60 11.77
C LYS A 123 -11.35 17.85 12.86
N ASN A 124 -11.95 16.74 13.26
CA ASN A 124 -11.37 15.77 14.14
C ASN A 124 -10.96 14.61 13.24
N MET A 125 -9.66 14.44 13.08
CA MET A 125 -9.12 13.24 12.43
C MET A 125 -9.22 12.10 13.42
N GLY A 126 -9.82 11.00 12.99
CA GLY A 126 -9.79 9.75 13.72
C GLY A 126 -8.45 9.05 13.54
N LEU A 127 -8.42 7.80 13.99
CA LEU A 127 -7.25 6.95 13.91
C LEU A 127 -7.23 6.09 12.63
N GLU A 128 -8.25 6.17 11.79
CA GLU A 128 -8.35 5.40 10.55
C GLU A 128 -7.21 5.72 9.57
N HIS A 129 -6.84 4.74 8.75
CA HIS A 129 -5.77 4.86 7.75
C HIS A 129 -5.95 6.07 6.80
N ASN A 130 -7.18 6.40 6.45
CA ASN A 130 -7.52 7.54 5.59
C ASN A 130 -7.22 8.88 6.25
N ASP A 131 -7.52 9.01 7.54
CA ASP A 131 -7.23 10.22 8.30
C ASP A 131 -5.73 10.33 8.61
N ASP A 132 -5.06 9.22 8.92
CA ASP A 132 -3.59 9.15 9.06
C ASP A 132 -2.90 9.61 7.77
N LEU A 133 -3.33 9.13 6.60
CA LEU A 133 -2.80 9.57 5.31
C LEU A 133 -3.02 11.08 5.11
N LYS A 134 -4.26 11.56 5.27
CA LYS A 134 -4.63 12.97 5.09
C LYS A 134 -3.82 13.87 6.04
N PHE A 135 -3.59 13.46 7.28
CA PHE A 135 -2.72 14.14 8.24
C PHE A 135 -1.29 14.25 7.72
N LYS A 136 -0.70 13.14 7.27
CA LYS A 136 0.67 13.07 6.76
C LYS A 136 0.88 13.90 5.50
N MET A 137 -0.16 14.08 4.69
CA MET A 137 -0.12 14.92 3.50
C MET A 137 -0.12 16.42 3.81
N ILE A 138 -0.60 16.85 4.99
CA ILE A 138 -0.69 18.29 5.34
C ILE A 138 0.26 18.71 6.46
N SER A 139 0.98 17.76 7.06
CA SER A 139 1.92 18.00 8.15
C SER A 139 3.33 17.62 7.74
N ILE A 140 4.32 18.31 8.28
CA ILE A 140 5.74 18.00 8.05
C ILE A 140 6.23 17.21 9.27
N LYS A 141 6.79 16.02 9.03
CA LYS A 141 7.47 15.25 10.08
C LYS A 141 8.74 16.02 10.46
N LYS A 142 8.85 16.42 11.73
CA LYS A 142 10.10 17.00 12.24
C LYS A 142 11.17 15.92 12.21
N ASP A 143 12.15 16.05 11.33
CA ASP A 143 13.28 15.13 11.27
C ASP A 143 14.02 15.14 12.62
N SER A 144 14.02 14.01 13.33
CA SER A 144 14.86 13.78 14.51
C SER A 144 16.30 13.39 14.13
N ASN A 145 16.54 13.04 12.86
CA ASN A 145 17.83 12.56 12.37
C ASN A 145 18.37 13.45 11.24
N ASN A 146 19.65 13.79 11.35
CA ASN A 146 20.46 14.36 10.28
C ASN A 146 20.42 13.42 9.06
N ASN A 147 19.51 13.66 8.11
CA ASN A 147 19.53 12.98 6.83
C ASN A 147 20.92 13.22 6.20
N SER A 148 21.64 12.15 5.86
CA SER A 148 22.90 12.29 5.15
C SER A 148 22.67 13.02 3.83
N ASP A 149 23.64 13.84 3.40
CA ASP A 149 23.56 14.61 2.14
C ASP A 149 23.17 13.72 0.94
N ILE A 150 23.56 12.44 0.98
CA ILE A 150 23.24 11.44 -0.03
C ILE A 150 21.74 11.09 -0.05
N LYS A 151 21.10 10.89 1.10
CA LYS A 151 19.66 10.60 1.17
C LYS A 151 18.82 11.79 0.73
N LEU A 152 19.24 13.00 1.10
CA LEU A 152 18.61 14.23 0.61
C LEU A 152 18.71 14.33 -0.92
N LYS A 153 19.89 14.04 -1.49
CA LYS A 153 20.07 13.99 -2.94
C LYS A 153 19.11 13.01 -3.60
N TYR A 154 19.00 11.78 -3.08
CA TYR A 154 18.08 10.79 -3.65
C TYR A 154 16.61 11.17 -3.53
N LYS A 155 16.21 11.77 -2.40
CA LYS A 155 14.88 12.34 -2.23
C LYS A 155 14.59 13.36 -3.33
N HIS A 156 15.52 14.29 -3.58
CA HIS A 156 15.38 15.28 -4.65
C HIS A 156 15.30 14.64 -6.04
N GLU A 157 16.12 13.63 -6.34
CA GLU A 157 16.05 12.92 -7.63
C GLU A 157 14.68 12.25 -7.84
N ILE A 158 14.09 11.67 -6.78
CA ILE A 158 12.76 11.06 -6.87
C ILE A 158 11.67 12.13 -7.04
N LEU A 159 11.76 13.24 -6.29
CA LEU A 159 10.83 14.36 -6.44
C LEU A 159 10.85 14.93 -7.85
N ASN A 160 12.04 15.11 -8.46
CA ASN A 160 12.17 15.60 -9.83
C ASN A 160 11.49 14.65 -10.83
N LEU A 161 11.67 13.33 -10.69
CA LEU A 161 10.99 12.35 -11.55
C LEU A 161 9.48 12.46 -11.44
N ILE A 162 8.95 12.66 -10.23
CA ILE A 162 7.52 12.85 -10.01
C ILE A 162 7.05 14.17 -10.62
N ASP A 163 7.80 15.26 -10.40
CA ASP A 163 7.51 16.60 -10.91
C ASP A 163 7.48 16.64 -12.44
N GLU A 164 8.35 15.89 -13.12
CA GLU A 164 8.32 15.72 -14.58
C GLU A 164 7.01 15.04 -15.05
N ILE A 165 6.57 13.97 -14.37
CA ILE A 165 5.36 13.22 -14.75
C ILE A 165 4.09 14.07 -14.56
N ILE A 166 4.04 14.87 -13.48
CA ILE A 166 2.89 15.74 -13.18
C ILE A 166 3.02 17.12 -13.82
N GLU A 167 3.99 17.33 -14.71
CA GLU A 167 4.23 18.59 -15.43
C GLU A 167 4.42 19.80 -14.48
N ASN A 168 5.13 19.60 -13.36
CA ASN A 168 5.39 20.57 -12.29
C ASN A 168 4.13 21.11 -11.59
N GLN A 169 2.98 20.49 -11.80
CA GLN A 169 1.76 20.80 -11.06
C GLN A 169 1.94 20.38 -9.59
N ASN A 170 1.36 21.13 -8.65
CA ASN A 170 1.50 20.80 -7.23
C ASN A 170 0.16 20.75 -6.50
N LEU A 171 0.16 20.01 -5.39
CA LEU A 171 -0.98 19.89 -4.52
C LEU A 171 -0.93 20.98 -3.45
N GLU A 172 -2.02 21.74 -3.31
CA GLU A 172 -2.16 22.75 -2.27
C GLU A 172 -3.34 22.43 -1.36
N TYR A 173 -3.08 22.32 -0.07
CA TYR A 173 -4.12 22.21 0.93
C TYR A 173 -4.67 23.60 1.32
N SER A 174 -5.98 23.77 1.19
CA SER A 174 -6.69 24.96 1.69
C SER A 174 -7.28 24.65 3.06
N SER A 175 -6.77 25.32 4.09
CA SER A 175 -7.23 25.13 5.48
C SER A 175 -8.65 25.68 5.71
N ASP A 176 -9.05 26.72 4.97
CA ASP A 176 -10.39 27.32 5.01
C ASP A 176 -11.44 26.38 4.42
N LYS A 177 -11.16 25.76 3.26
CA LYS A 177 -12.09 24.82 2.59
C LYS A 177 -11.85 23.37 2.98
N ARG A 178 -10.78 23.11 3.73
CA ARG A 178 -10.40 21.81 4.30
C ARG A 178 -10.28 20.73 3.22
N ARG A 179 -9.75 21.09 2.06
CA ARG A 179 -9.64 20.20 0.89
C ARG A 179 -8.43 20.58 0.05
N PHE A 180 -7.97 19.63 -0.75
CA PHE A 180 -6.88 19.87 -1.68
C PHE A 180 -7.33 20.51 -2.99
N PHE A 181 -6.41 21.24 -3.58
CA PHE A 181 -6.49 21.81 -4.90
C PHE A 181 -5.22 21.47 -5.67
N LEU A 182 -5.35 21.34 -6.97
CA LEU A 182 -4.24 21.23 -7.89
C LEU A 182 -3.94 22.61 -8.46
N ASN A 183 -2.72 23.09 -8.30
CA ASN A 183 -2.24 24.26 -9.01
C ASN A 183 -1.62 23.79 -10.32
N VAL A 184 -2.30 24.11 -11.42
CA VAL A 184 -1.84 23.78 -12.77
C VAL A 184 -0.75 24.77 -13.21
N ASN A 185 -0.88 26.02 -12.78
CA ASN A 185 0.10 27.10 -12.92
C ASN A 185 -0.27 28.23 -11.94
N ASP A 186 0.47 29.35 -11.98
CA ASP A 186 0.26 30.51 -11.09
C ASP A 186 -1.15 31.14 -11.14
N ARG A 187 -1.95 30.84 -12.18
CA ARG A 187 -3.28 31.42 -12.39
C ARG A 187 -4.42 30.42 -12.28
N VAL A 188 -4.14 29.15 -12.52
CA VAL A 188 -5.16 28.11 -12.63
C VAL A 188 -5.06 27.15 -11.45
N ARG A 189 -6.08 27.22 -10.61
CA ARG A 189 -6.25 26.35 -9.45
C ARG A 189 -7.57 25.61 -9.54
N ILE A 190 -7.51 24.28 -9.43
CA ILE A 190 -8.68 23.40 -9.63
C ILE A 190 -8.90 22.56 -8.37
N PRO A 191 -10.14 22.42 -7.85
CA PRO A 191 -10.43 21.45 -6.80
C PRO A 191 -9.96 20.04 -7.19
N ILE A 192 -9.29 19.33 -6.29
CA ILE A 192 -8.63 18.05 -6.63
C ILE A 192 -9.60 16.98 -7.16
N ASN A 193 -10.85 17.00 -6.71
CA ASN A 193 -11.90 16.09 -7.20
C ASN A 193 -12.31 16.34 -8.67
N LYS A 194 -11.92 17.49 -9.24
CA LYS A 194 -12.09 17.84 -10.65
C LYS A 194 -10.80 17.71 -11.47
N ALA A 195 -9.67 17.41 -10.83
CA ALA A 195 -8.40 17.17 -11.51
C ALA A 195 -8.35 15.77 -12.15
N PRO A 196 -7.48 15.53 -13.15
CA PRO A 196 -7.28 14.21 -13.73
C PRO A 196 -6.96 13.15 -12.66
N ASN A 197 -7.60 11.97 -12.74
CA ASN A 197 -7.44 10.95 -11.70
C ASN A 197 -6.05 10.31 -11.68
N GLY A 198 -5.47 10.04 -12.85
CA GLY A 198 -4.22 9.27 -12.93
C GLY A 198 -2.99 10.00 -12.37
N ILE A 199 -3.01 11.33 -12.23
CA ILE A 199 -1.89 12.07 -11.61
C ILE A 199 -1.91 12.02 -10.07
N LYS A 200 -3.03 11.60 -9.45
CA LYS A 200 -3.25 11.76 -8.01
C LYS A 200 -2.36 10.88 -7.16
N ILE A 201 -2.03 9.67 -7.62
CA ILE A 201 -1.08 8.82 -6.90
C ILE A 201 0.31 9.46 -6.82
N PHE A 202 0.76 10.11 -7.91
CA PHE A 202 2.03 10.81 -7.93
C PHE A 202 2.02 12.02 -6.99
N LEU A 203 0.92 12.78 -6.94
CA LEU A 203 0.75 13.88 -5.99
C LEU A 203 0.80 13.38 -4.53
N ILE A 204 0.15 12.26 -4.22
CA ILE A 204 0.18 11.64 -2.89
C ILE A 204 1.62 11.25 -2.51
N LEU A 205 2.32 10.52 -3.39
CA LEU A 205 3.69 10.08 -3.14
C LEU A 205 4.64 11.28 -2.98
N ARG A 206 4.46 12.32 -3.81
CA ARG A 206 5.23 13.57 -3.73
C ARG A 206 5.07 14.25 -2.38
N GLU A 207 3.84 14.42 -1.90
CA GLU A 207 3.57 15.05 -0.60
C GLU A 207 4.14 14.22 0.55
N LEU A 208 3.91 12.90 0.56
CA LEU A 208 4.46 12.02 1.60
C LEU A 208 5.99 12.04 1.64
N LEU A 209 6.63 12.06 0.47
CA LEU A 209 8.08 12.15 0.36
C LEU A 209 8.60 13.53 0.82
N SER A 210 7.94 14.61 0.39
CA SER A 210 8.29 15.99 0.75
C SER A 210 8.18 16.21 2.25
N ASN A 211 7.09 15.72 2.86
CA ASN A 211 6.78 15.84 4.27
C ASN A 211 7.59 14.90 5.18
N GLY A 212 8.43 14.01 4.62
CA GLY A 212 9.35 13.17 5.38
C GLY A 212 8.75 11.86 5.91
N TYR A 213 7.55 11.48 5.47
CA TYR A 213 6.92 10.22 5.87
C TYR A 213 7.45 9.00 5.10
N LEU A 214 8.14 9.20 3.97
CA LEU A 214 8.82 8.13 3.23
C LEU A 214 10.33 8.16 3.52
N ASN A 215 10.80 7.26 4.39
CA ASN A 215 12.19 7.17 4.84
C ASN A 215 12.56 5.71 5.21
N ASN A 216 13.80 5.44 5.62
CA ASN A 216 14.28 4.08 5.91
C ASN A 216 13.69 3.43 7.17
N GLU A 217 12.86 4.16 7.91
CA GLU A 217 12.18 3.71 9.12
C GLU A 217 10.66 3.71 8.90
N SER A 218 10.19 3.81 7.65
CA SER A 218 8.77 3.66 7.33
C SER A 218 8.45 2.45 6.48
N ILE A 219 7.17 2.07 6.49
CA ILE A 219 6.57 1.11 5.56
C ILE A 219 5.49 1.83 4.77
N LEU A 220 5.48 1.67 3.46
CA LEU A 220 4.42 2.17 2.58
C LEU A 220 3.57 1.01 2.06
N ILE A 221 2.27 1.13 2.21
CA ILE A 221 1.28 0.17 1.71
C ILE A 221 0.43 0.87 0.66
N LEU A 222 0.40 0.33 -0.55
CA LEU A 222 -0.32 0.87 -1.70
C LEU A 222 -1.40 -0.12 -2.13
N ASP A 223 -2.67 0.27 -2.02
CA ASP A 223 -3.79 -0.55 -2.47
C ASP A 223 -4.31 -0.08 -3.83
N GLU A 224 -4.17 -0.94 -4.83
CA GLU A 224 -4.53 -0.69 -6.24
C GLU A 224 -4.15 0.73 -6.71
N PRO A 225 -2.88 1.17 -6.49
CA PRO A 225 -2.46 2.54 -6.77
C PRO A 225 -2.54 2.90 -8.26
N GLU A 226 -2.66 1.91 -9.15
CA GLU A 226 -2.70 2.04 -10.60
C GLU A 226 -4.11 2.10 -11.22
N ILE A 227 -5.19 1.88 -10.45
CA ILE A 227 -6.55 1.61 -10.98
C ILE A 227 -7.14 2.68 -11.90
N LEU A 228 -6.64 3.93 -11.84
CA LEU A 228 -7.06 5.05 -12.70
C LEU A 228 -5.92 5.63 -13.53
N SER A 229 -4.86 4.85 -13.73
CA SER A 229 -3.63 5.26 -14.38
C SER A 229 -3.50 4.65 -15.79
N HIS A 230 -3.11 5.48 -16.76
CA HIS A 230 -2.73 5.02 -18.10
C HIS A 230 -1.53 4.04 -18.01
N PRO A 231 -1.41 3.01 -18.88
CA PRO A 231 -0.33 2.03 -18.81
C PRO A 231 1.06 2.64 -18.67
N VAL A 232 1.40 3.66 -19.47
CA VAL A 232 2.70 4.39 -19.37
C VAL A 232 2.98 4.93 -17.97
N TRP A 233 1.96 5.41 -17.26
CA TRP A 233 2.10 5.89 -15.89
C TRP A 233 2.19 4.74 -14.88
N GLN A 234 1.67 3.55 -15.17
CA GLN A 234 1.90 2.37 -14.33
C GLN A 234 3.38 1.96 -14.34
N LEU A 235 4.02 2.00 -15.52
CA LEU A 235 5.47 1.79 -15.64
C LEU A 235 6.24 2.85 -14.85
N SER A 236 5.83 4.12 -14.98
CA SER A 236 6.46 5.23 -14.26
C SER A 236 6.29 5.11 -12.74
N LEU A 237 5.12 4.68 -12.27
CA LEU A 237 4.84 4.43 -10.86
C LEU A 237 5.70 3.29 -10.31
N ALA A 238 5.84 2.19 -11.05
CA ALA A 238 6.69 1.07 -10.65
C ALA A 238 8.17 1.49 -10.57
N HIS A 239 8.62 2.34 -11.51
CA HIS A 239 9.95 2.93 -11.48
C HIS A 239 10.18 3.77 -10.22
N ILE A 240 9.24 4.66 -9.89
CA ILE A 240 9.29 5.49 -8.68
C ILE A 240 9.32 4.63 -7.42
N ILE A 241 8.47 3.60 -7.32
CA ILE A 241 8.47 2.66 -6.20
C ILE A 241 9.84 1.98 -6.06
N GLY A 242 10.40 1.48 -7.17
CA GLY A 242 11.73 0.86 -7.18
C GLY A 242 12.84 1.81 -6.69
N ARG A 243 12.79 3.08 -7.11
CA ARG A 243 13.72 4.13 -6.67
C ARG A 243 13.55 4.48 -5.19
N ILE A 244 12.33 4.58 -4.71
CA ILE A 244 12.01 4.81 -3.30
C ILE A 244 12.61 3.68 -2.45
N ILE A 245 12.33 2.43 -2.80
CA ILE A 245 12.86 1.26 -2.08
C ILE A 245 14.39 1.28 -2.11
N LYS A 246 14.98 1.40 -3.30
CA LYS A 246 16.43 1.30 -3.47
C LYS A 246 17.19 2.39 -2.73
N ASN A 247 16.75 3.63 -2.88
CA ASN A 247 17.53 4.79 -2.48
C ASN A 247 17.21 5.26 -1.06
N LEU A 248 15.97 5.02 -0.60
CA LEU A 248 15.53 5.38 0.75
C LEU A 248 15.52 4.19 1.69
N SER A 249 15.79 2.97 1.21
CA SER A 249 15.72 1.72 1.98
C SER A 249 14.34 1.51 2.63
N LEU A 250 13.29 1.95 1.93
CA LEU A 250 11.89 1.82 2.34
C LEU A 250 11.37 0.42 1.98
N LYS A 251 10.53 -0.17 2.83
CA LYS A 251 9.76 -1.37 2.47
C LYS A 251 8.41 -0.98 1.91
N VAL A 252 7.99 -1.62 0.81
CA VAL A 252 6.71 -1.32 0.15
C VAL A 252 5.87 -2.59 -0.02
N ILE A 253 4.60 -2.52 0.37
CA ILE A 253 3.57 -3.51 0.07
C ILE A 253 2.67 -2.95 -1.03
N VAL A 254 2.41 -3.72 -2.07
CA VAL A 254 1.52 -3.33 -3.18
C VAL A 254 0.46 -4.37 -3.40
N ASN A 255 -0.81 -3.96 -3.39
CA ASN A 255 -1.91 -4.78 -3.91
C ASN A 255 -2.22 -4.36 -5.34
N THR A 256 -2.35 -5.33 -6.24
CA THR A 256 -2.66 -5.03 -7.64
C THR A 256 -3.30 -6.24 -8.32
N CYS A 257 -4.09 -5.96 -9.35
CA CYS A 257 -4.51 -6.94 -10.34
C CYS A 257 -4.05 -6.59 -11.76
N SER A 258 -3.25 -5.52 -11.93
CA SER A 258 -2.80 -5.04 -13.23
C SER A 258 -1.57 -5.80 -13.71
N ILE A 259 -1.72 -6.54 -14.81
CA ILE A 259 -0.63 -7.28 -15.46
C ILE A 259 0.53 -6.34 -15.82
N TYR A 260 0.22 -5.18 -16.43
CA TYR A 260 1.25 -4.18 -16.80
C TYR A 260 2.04 -3.68 -15.60
N PHE A 261 1.37 -3.48 -14.47
CA PHE A 261 2.01 -2.97 -13.27
C PHE A 261 2.85 -4.04 -12.56
N ILE A 262 2.34 -5.27 -12.51
CA ILE A 262 3.07 -6.44 -11.98
C ILE A 262 4.35 -6.67 -12.76
N GLU A 263 4.27 -6.65 -14.10
CA GLU A 263 5.43 -6.82 -14.99
C GLU A 263 6.46 -5.70 -14.79
N ALA A 264 6.00 -4.45 -14.69
CA ALA A 264 6.89 -3.33 -14.41
C ALA A 264 7.54 -3.43 -13.02
N LEU A 265 6.80 -3.82 -11.99
CA LEU A 265 7.33 -4.04 -10.63
C LEU A 265 8.37 -5.16 -10.61
N GLU A 266 8.12 -6.26 -11.31
CA GLU A 266 9.05 -7.37 -11.45
C GLU A 266 10.36 -6.92 -12.13
N MET A 267 10.24 -6.22 -13.26
CA MET A 267 11.39 -5.73 -14.03
C MET A 267 12.23 -4.71 -13.23
N TYR A 268 11.60 -3.71 -12.62
CA TYR A 268 12.34 -2.70 -11.85
C TYR A 268 12.94 -3.26 -10.56
N SER A 269 12.27 -4.21 -9.90
CA SER A 269 12.84 -4.88 -8.73
C SER A 269 14.09 -5.69 -9.08
N GLU A 270 14.13 -6.34 -10.24
CA GLU A 270 15.35 -6.96 -10.78
C GLU A 270 16.44 -5.93 -11.11
N SER A 271 16.08 -4.89 -11.85
CA SER A 271 17.00 -3.82 -12.26
C SER A 271 17.72 -3.19 -11.06
N TYR A 272 16.98 -2.95 -9.96
CA TYR A 272 17.52 -2.38 -8.73
C TYR A 272 18.11 -3.40 -7.74
N LYS A 273 18.01 -4.71 -8.05
CA LYS A 273 18.43 -5.83 -7.20
C LYS A 273 17.75 -5.81 -5.84
N LEU A 274 16.43 -5.58 -5.83
CA LEU A 274 15.61 -5.55 -4.63
C LEU A 274 15.24 -6.97 -4.21
N LYS A 275 15.12 -7.21 -2.91
CA LYS A 275 14.44 -8.42 -2.44
C LYS A 275 12.94 -8.25 -2.68
N LYS A 276 12.32 -9.24 -3.31
CA LYS A 276 10.93 -9.17 -3.75
C LYS A 276 10.20 -10.44 -3.39
N ASN A 277 8.93 -10.32 -3.00
CA ASN A 277 8.01 -11.42 -2.90
C ASN A 277 6.71 -11.10 -3.66
N PHE A 278 6.23 -12.04 -4.47
CA PHE A 278 4.93 -11.96 -5.15
C PHE A 278 4.03 -13.08 -4.64
N TYR A 279 2.85 -12.71 -4.14
CA TYR A 279 1.87 -13.63 -3.58
C TYR A 279 0.61 -13.67 -4.45
N LEU A 280 0.25 -14.84 -4.94
CA LEU A 280 -0.96 -15.05 -5.74
C LEU A 280 -2.09 -15.62 -4.87
N GLY A 281 -3.23 -14.95 -4.84
CA GLY A 281 -4.45 -15.48 -4.25
C GLY A 281 -5.07 -16.57 -5.14
N LYS A 282 -4.92 -17.83 -4.75
CA LYS A 282 -5.48 -19.00 -5.45
C LYS A 282 -6.81 -19.39 -4.83
N LYS A 283 -7.81 -19.63 -5.68
CA LYS A 283 -9.11 -20.14 -5.23
C LYS A 283 -8.96 -21.59 -4.75
N ILE A 284 -9.50 -21.86 -3.58
CA ILE A 284 -9.70 -23.21 -3.00
C ILE A 284 -11.19 -23.41 -2.71
N ASN A 285 -11.59 -24.60 -2.24
CA ASN A 285 -13.00 -24.99 -2.09
C ASN A 285 -13.89 -23.90 -1.47
N ASP A 286 -13.51 -23.39 -0.29
CA ASP A 286 -14.34 -22.44 0.48
C ASP A 286 -13.72 -21.05 0.64
N GLY A 287 -12.76 -20.66 -0.20
CA GLY A 287 -12.11 -19.35 -0.13
C GLY A 287 -10.82 -19.27 -0.92
N TYR A 288 -9.84 -18.51 -0.41
CA TYR A 288 -8.58 -18.25 -1.08
C TYR A 288 -7.37 -18.54 -0.19
N GLU A 289 -6.33 -19.12 -0.77
CA GLU A 289 -4.99 -19.24 -0.18
C GLU A 289 -4.00 -18.36 -0.95
N PHE A 290 -3.20 -17.56 -0.25
CA PHE A 290 -2.16 -16.74 -0.87
C PHE A 290 -0.83 -17.47 -0.83
N VAL A 291 -0.31 -17.78 -2.03
CA VAL A 291 0.89 -18.59 -2.23
C VAL A 291 2.01 -17.71 -2.78
N ASN A 292 3.23 -17.85 -2.26
CA ASN A 292 4.40 -17.17 -2.80
C ASN A 292 4.77 -17.78 -4.17
N GLU A 293 4.64 -16.97 -5.24
CA GLU A 293 4.90 -17.34 -6.63
C GLU A 293 6.09 -16.55 -7.21
N THR A 294 6.97 -16.01 -6.35
CA THR A 294 8.11 -15.19 -6.78
C THR A 294 9.03 -15.90 -7.77
N SER A 295 9.28 -17.20 -7.58
CA SER A 295 10.11 -17.99 -8.49
C SER A 295 9.37 -18.50 -9.73
N SER A 296 8.05 -18.28 -9.78
CA SER A 296 7.14 -18.83 -10.78
C SER A 296 6.13 -17.77 -11.23
N ILE A 297 6.62 -16.56 -11.54
CA ILE A 297 5.77 -15.41 -11.89
C ILE A 297 4.79 -15.72 -13.03
N GLN A 298 5.14 -16.65 -13.92
CA GLN A 298 4.27 -17.11 -15.00
C GLN A 298 2.91 -17.62 -14.48
N ASN A 299 2.86 -18.22 -13.29
CA ASN A 299 1.61 -18.64 -12.66
C ASN A 299 0.70 -17.45 -12.37
N ILE A 300 1.26 -16.29 -12.03
CA ILE A 300 0.53 -15.04 -11.83
C ILE A 300 -0.05 -14.55 -13.15
N TYR A 301 0.77 -14.47 -14.20
CA TYR A 301 0.32 -14.04 -15.52
C TYR A 301 -0.79 -14.94 -16.05
N ASN A 302 -0.61 -16.26 -15.98
CA ASN A 302 -1.64 -17.22 -16.40
C ASN A 302 -2.95 -17.04 -15.62
N ALA A 303 -2.88 -16.81 -14.30
CA ALA A 303 -4.06 -16.60 -13.48
C ALA A 303 -4.82 -15.30 -13.81
N LEU A 304 -4.12 -14.26 -14.30
CA LEU A 304 -4.72 -12.97 -14.65
C LEU A 304 -5.16 -12.88 -16.12
N LEU A 305 -4.68 -13.77 -16.99
CA LEU A 305 -5.02 -13.80 -18.42
C LEU A 305 -6.32 -14.55 -18.74
N ASP A 306 -6.93 -15.25 -17.78
CA ASP A 306 -8.24 -15.94 -17.94
C ASP A 306 -9.34 -15.08 -18.63
N PRO A 307 -9.48 -13.77 -18.37
CA PRO A 307 -10.42 -12.94 -19.11
C PRO A 307 -10.13 -12.83 -20.62
N PHE A 308 -8.85 -12.85 -21.03
CA PHE A 308 -8.47 -12.83 -22.44
C PHE A 308 -8.76 -14.16 -23.12
N GLU A 309 -8.50 -15.28 -22.45
CA GLU A 309 -8.85 -16.62 -22.96
C GLU A 309 -10.37 -16.72 -23.20
N LYS A 310 -11.18 -16.18 -22.28
CA LYS A 310 -12.64 -16.10 -22.45
C LYS A 310 -13.04 -15.26 -23.65
N LEU A 311 -12.39 -14.12 -23.87
CA LEU A 311 -12.64 -13.27 -25.04
C LEU A 311 -12.28 -13.99 -26.35
N ASP A 312 -11.17 -14.72 -26.39
CA ASP A 312 -10.77 -15.44 -27.58
C ASP A 312 -11.71 -16.62 -27.89
N ASN A 313 -12.19 -17.33 -26.86
CA ASN A 313 -13.23 -18.35 -27.03
C ASN A 313 -14.54 -17.75 -27.59
N LEU A 314 -15.00 -16.63 -27.03
CA LEU A 314 -16.20 -15.93 -27.53
C LEU A 314 -16.03 -15.50 -29.00
N ARG A 315 -14.86 -14.97 -29.38
CA ARG A 315 -14.57 -14.60 -30.78
C ARG A 315 -14.64 -15.81 -31.72
N MET A 316 -14.24 -16.99 -31.26
CA MET A 316 -14.33 -18.22 -32.06
C MET A 316 -15.76 -18.73 -32.19
N GLU A 317 -16.61 -18.55 -31.17
CA GLU A 317 -18.04 -18.89 -31.21
C GLU A 317 -18.78 -18.01 -32.22
N TYR A 318 -18.59 -16.69 -32.18
CA TYR A 318 -19.22 -15.77 -33.14
C TYR A 318 -18.83 -16.04 -34.60
N LYS A 319 -17.59 -16.48 -34.86
CA LYS A 319 -17.12 -16.83 -36.21
C LYS A 319 -17.70 -18.14 -36.75
N LYS A 320 -18.36 -18.95 -35.94
CA LYS A 320 -19.01 -20.20 -36.36
C LYS A 320 -20.49 -20.03 -36.69
N GLU A 321 -21.08 -18.88 -36.36
CA GLU A 321 -22.48 -18.54 -36.63
C GLU A 321 -22.67 -17.73 -37.92
N ASP A 322 -21.58 -17.33 -38.58
CA ASP A 322 -21.52 -16.72 -39.93
C ASP A 322 -21.06 -17.75 -40.98
#